data_AF-A0A432VV60-F1
#
_entry.id   AF-A0A432VV60-F1
#
_cell.length_a   1.000
_cell.length_b   1.000
_cell.length_c   1.000
_cell.angle_alpha   90.00
_cell.angle_beta   90.00
_cell.angle_gamma   90.00
#
_symmetry.space_group_name_H-M   'P 1'
#
loop_
_entity.id
_entity.type
_entity.pdbx_description
1 polymer ?
#
loop_
_entity_poly.entity_id
_entity_poly.type
_entity_poly.pdbx_seq_one_letter_code
_entity_poly.pdbx_strand_id
1 'polypeptide(L)'
;MAIATRISAKIKFSIERMLGGGALLQLLLAWGIVVLVAITGGLLAFYLSRGEADLSEEFWWSFLRLTDPGYLGDDQGLLRRVISTLLTVAGYVLFMGTLVAIMTQWLFRQMRHFELGQTPVNFRNHTVLLGWNSRTLPVLNELINPIIPEQYVNKIAILAEDITQGPSEELHGEPLSRRDRRRIVLRSGSILNPEHLERVAIADARTVIIPSRSNSAEQTLSADTDVIKVLLSLQTEHASGKAPRVVAELQDARKVPIALHTYQGDLQVIASDLIIARILKRSTLYPGLSGAVNALLIDPEQAQFMPESADAFVGKQWKQVFAGAQKATPCGILRAQPGKRAGTTETILAPSGEFTIEAGDEILYLASSHADAQEHNRPSTHRPMQVSERLVTPVRALKRRVLILGWNNRVTTLLDEMAKDDRTKYYVTNVSSATVEERQQLFNERWPGNTKQLEIHWQQADYTAESVMMALKPQDFDSVMLFSSDRLGSGEEADARSIVAFMLLDYLLAQGKHATRPHIMVELHDPSNAAYVNHSNNEVLVSSVVVSHVLAQVAVYPQLRVVYEQLLSADGARMALRFLPEKLQRTISVAELREYAFAERSVLLGYQEAGDKAVLNPSVKTQIKASAKTQLIVLQGV
;
A
#
# COMPACT_ATOMS: atom_id res chain seq x y z
N MET A 1 -54.50 24.07 -26.30
CA MET A 1 -53.02 23.95 -26.39
C MET A 1 -52.38 23.42 -25.09
N ALA A 2 -52.74 23.91 -23.90
CA ALA A 2 -52.14 23.50 -22.61
C ALA A 2 -52.43 22.06 -22.12
N ILE A 3 -53.50 21.42 -22.58
CA ILE A 3 -53.85 20.03 -22.21
C ILE A 3 -52.99 19.03 -22.99
N ALA A 4 -52.76 19.29 -24.28
CA ALA A 4 -51.92 18.43 -25.14
C ALA A 4 -50.45 18.41 -24.69
N THR A 5 -49.92 19.55 -24.22
CA THR A 5 -48.55 19.63 -23.70
C THR A 5 -48.37 18.88 -22.37
N ARG A 6 -49.37 18.91 -21.48
CA ARG A 6 -49.36 18.12 -20.23
C ARG A 6 -49.45 16.61 -20.47
N ILE A 7 -50.24 16.17 -21.44
CA ILE A 7 -50.37 14.75 -21.79
C ILE A 7 -49.07 14.25 -22.41
N SER A 8 -48.48 15.00 -23.35
CA SER A 8 -47.19 14.67 -23.95
C SER A 8 -46.06 14.58 -22.91
N ALA A 9 -46.00 15.51 -21.96
CA ALA A 9 -45.02 15.47 -20.87
C ALA A 9 -45.18 14.25 -19.95
N LYS A 10 -46.42 13.85 -19.63
CA LYS A 10 -46.70 12.64 -18.83
C LYS A 10 -46.30 11.36 -19.56
N ILE A 11 -46.58 11.26 -20.86
CA ILE A 11 -46.20 10.11 -21.69
C ILE A 11 -44.67 10.03 -21.77
N LYS A 12 -44.00 11.15 -22.06
CA LYS A 12 -42.53 11.23 -22.09
C LYS A 12 -41.92 10.77 -20.77
N PHE A 13 -42.40 11.29 -19.63
CA PHE A 13 -41.94 10.89 -18.30
C PHE A 13 -42.17 9.39 -18.01
N SER A 14 -43.32 8.84 -18.43
CA SER A 14 -43.59 7.41 -18.25
C SER A 14 -42.67 6.53 -19.09
N ILE A 15 -42.40 6.93 -20.34
CA ILE A 15 -41.46 6.23 -21.23
C ILE A 15 -40.04 6.30 -20.67
N GLU A 16 -39.60 7.48 -20.20
CA GLU A 16 -38.29 7.66 -19.55
C GLU A 16 -38.15 6.74 -18.33
N ARG A 17 -39.20 6.62 -17.50
CA ARG A 17 -39.20 5.72 -16.34
C ARG A 17 -39.18 4.24 -16.72
N MET A 18 -39.84 3.85 -17.82
CA MET A 18 -39.82 2.47 -18.32
C MET A 18 -38.47 2.12 -18.95
N LEU A 19 -37.84 3.06 -19.65
CA LEU A 19 -36.49 2.94 -20.20
C LEU A 19 -35.43 2.88 -19.09
N GLY A 20 -35.56 3.68 -18.04
CA GLY A 20 -34.68 3.68 -16.87
C GLY A 20 -34.97 2.57 -15.85
N GLY A 21 -36.05 1.80 -16.04
CA GLY A 21 -36.47 0.73 -15.15
C GLY A 21 -35.76 -0.61 -15.41
N GLY A 22 -36.20 -1.67 -14.72
CA GLY A 22 -35.69 -3.01 -14.93
C GLY A 22 -36.02 -3.58 -16.33
N ALA A 23 -35.34 -4.66 -16.72
CA ALA A 23 -35.49 -5.27 -18.06
C ALA A 23 -36.95 -5.62 -18.41
N LEU A 24 -37.77 -5.98 -17.42
CA LEU A 24 -39.20 -6.24 -17.62
C LEU A 24 -39.96 -5.02 -18.16
N LEU A 25 -39.68 -3.81 -17.64
CA LEU A 25 -40.33 -2.58 -18.09
C LEU A 25 -39.87 -2.18 -19.49
N GLN A 26 -38.58 -2.39 -19.79
CA GLN A 26 -38.03 -2.18 -21.13
C GLN A 26 -38.64 -3.13 -22.16
N LEU A 27 -38.82 -4.41 -21.79
CA LEU A 27 -39.49 -5.41 -22.63
C LEU A 27 -40.97 -5.07 -22.85
N LEU A 28 -41.69 -4.63 -21.80
CA LEU A 28 -43.10 -4.21 -21.94
C LEU A 28 -43.23 -3.00 -22.86
N LEU A 29 -42.30 -2.04 -22.80
CA LEU A 29 -42.26 -0.91 -23.72
C LEU A 29 -42.01 -1.37 -25.15
N ALA A 30 -41.00 -2.22 -25.37
CA ALA A 30 -40.69 -2.78 -26.69
C ALA A 30 -41.90 -3.53 -27.27
N TRP A 31 -42.56 -4.35 -26.44
CA TRP A 31 -43.78 -5.06 -26.81
C TRP A 31 -44.92 -4.08 -27.17
N GLY A 32 -45.11 -3.01 -26.38
CA GLY A 32 -46.08 -1.96 -26.68
C GLY A 32 -45.84 -1.27 -28.02
N ILE A 33 -44.59 -1.02 -28.40
CA ILE A 33 -44.26 -0.44 -29.71
C ILE A 33 -44.54 -1.45 -30.83
N VAL A 34 -44.23 -2.73 -30.63
CA VAL A 34 -44.54 -3.79 -31.61
C VAL A 34 -46.05 -3.90 -31.83
N VAL A 35 -46.84 -3.88 -30.76
CA VAL A 35 -48.31 -3.87 -30.85
C VAL A 35 -48.81 -2.61 -31.57
N LEU A 36 -48.22 -1.44 -31.30
CA LEU A 36 -48.57 -0.20 -32.00
C LEU A 36 -48.28 -0.29 -33.51
N VAL A 37 -47.11 -0.82 -33.89
CA VAL A 37 -46.72 -1.00 -35.29
C VAL A 37 -47.57 -2.08 -35.96
N ALA A 38 -47.98 -3.13 -35.24
CA ALA A 38 -48.92 -4.13 -35.73
C ALA A 38 -50.30 -3.51 -36.01
N ILE A 39 -50.77 -2.65 -35.12
CA ILE A 39 -52.04 -1.94 -35.29
C ILE A 39 -51.96 -0.98 -36.48
N THR A 40 -50.92 -0.14 -36.57
CA THR A 40 -50.81 0.79 -37.70
C THR A 40 -50.61 0.06 -39.02
N GLY A 41 -49.78 -0.99 -39.04
CA GLY A 41 -49.56 -1.84 -40.21
C GLY A 41 -50.82 -2.52 -40.70
N GLY A 42 -51.61 -3.12 -39.80
CA GLY A 42 -52.89 -3.74 -40.12
C GLY A 42 -53.94 -2.73 -40.62
N LEU A 43 -54.02 -1.54 -40.01
CA LEU A 43 -54.91 -0.46 -40.48
C LEU A 43 -54.52 0.06 -41.86
N LEU A 44 -53.23 0.25 -42.12
CA LEU A 44 -52.71 0.65 -43.43
C LEU A 44 -53.02 -0.42 -44.47
N ALA A 45 -52.79 -1.70 -44.16
CA ALA A 45 -53.10 -2.82 -45.04
C ALA A 45 -54.61 -2.89 -45.37
N PHE A 46 -55.48 -2.73 -44.36
CA PHE A 46 -56.94 -2.73 -44.52
C PHE A 46 -57.42 -1.59 -45.43
N TYR A 47 -56.97 -0.36 -45.19
CA TYR A 47 -57.45 0.82 -45.94
C TYR A 47 -56.92 0.86 -47.38
N LEU A 48 -55.68 0.41 -47.60
CA LEU A 48 -55.01 0.52 -48.89
C LEU A 48 -55.20 -0.70 -49.80
N SER A 49 -55.44 -1.89 -49.24
CA SER A 49 -55.48 -3.13 -50.03
C SER A 49 -56.87 -3.52 -50.51
N ARG A 50 -57.96 -2.81 -50.13
CA ARG A 50 -59.36 -3.07 -50.51
C ARG A 50 -59.71 -4.58 -50.49
N GLY A 51 -59.28 -5.30 -49.45
CA GLY A 51 -59.55 -6.73 -49.28
C GLY A 51 -60.88 -6.99 -48.55
N GLU A 52 -61.39 -8.22 -48.66
CA GLU A 52 -62.59 -8.72 -47.97
C GLU A 52 -62.32 -9.18 -46.51
N ALA A 53 -61.10 -9.01 -46.01
CA ALA A 53 -60.69 -9.49 -44.68
C ALA A 53 -61.17 -8.57 -43.56
N ASP A 54 -61.53 -9.17 -42.42
CA ASP A 54 -61.92 -8.43 -41.21
C ASP A 54 -60.73 -7.70 -40.59
N LEU A 55 -60.99 -6.56 -39.92
CA LEU A 55 -59.95 -5.74 -39.26
C LEU A 55 -59.07 -6.54 -38.29
N SER A 56 -59.64 -7.52 -37.59
CA SER A 56 -58.90 -8.40 -36.67
C SER A 56 -57.91 -9.32 -37.39
N GLU A 57 -58.24 -9.76 -38.60
CA GLU A 57 -57.37 -10.63 -39.40
C GLU A 57 -56.18 -9.84 -39.95
N GLU A 58 -56.39 -8.60 -40.37
CA GLU A 58 -55.31 -7.72 -40.84
C GLU A 58 -54.37 -7.28 -39.70
N PHE A 59 -54.88 -7.09 -38.48
CA PHE A 59 -54.03 -6.89 -37.29
C PHE A 59 -53.20 -8.12 -36.96
N TRP A 60 -53.82 -9.31 -36.99
CA TRP A 60 -53.13 -10.57 -36.73
C TRP A 60 -52.06 -10.86 -37.80
N TRP A 61 -52.37 -10.61 -39.07
CA TRP A 61 -51.43 -10.67 -40.18
C TRP A 61 -50.24 -9.72 -39.94
N SER A 62 -50.51 -8.44 -39.64
CA SER A 62 -49.44 -7.47 -39.37
C SER A 62 -48.61 -7.81 -38.14
N PHE A 63 -49.19 -8.40 -37.11
CA PHE A 63 -48.47 -8.87 -35.92
C PHE A 63 -47.53 -10.03 -36.27
N LEU A 64 -48.02 -11.04 -37.00
CA LEU A 64 -47.19 -12.17 -37.45
C LEU A 64 -46.03 -11.70 -38.32
N ARG A 65 -46.22 -10.69 -39.18
CA ARG A 65 -45.13 -10.07 -39.97
C ARG A 65 -44.02 -9.45 -39.10
N LEU A 66 -44.37 -8.93 -37.94
CA LEU A 66 -43.42 -8.28 -37.03
C LEU A 66 -42.66 -9.28 -36.17
N THR A 67 -43.30 -10.39 -35.79
CA THR A 67 -42.72 -11.38 -34.88
C THR A 67 -42.09 -12.59 -35.57
N ASP A 68 -42.57 -12.94 -36.76
CA ASP A 68 -42.10 -14.10 -37.54
C ASP A 68 -41.91 -13.74 -39.04
N PRO A 69 -40.68 -13.47 -39.48
CA PRO A 69 -40.38 -13.12 -40.87
C PRO A 69 -40.54 -14.29 -41.86
N GLY A 70 -40.77 -15.52 -41.40
CA GLY A 70 -40.94 -16.70 -42.26
C GLY A 70 -42.18 -16.67 -43.17
N TYR A 71 -43.11 -15.74 -42.93
CA TYR A 71 -44.42 -15.75 -43.56
C TYR A 71 -44.48 -15.09 -44.96
N LEU A 72 -43.36 -14.65 -45.57
CA LEU A 72 -43.27 -13.74 -46.75
C LEU A 72 -43.91 -14.24 -48.08
N GLY A 73 -44.40 -15.48 -48.13
CA GLY A 73 -44.83 -16.13 -49.37
C GLY A 73 -46.26 -15.83 -49.86
N ASP A 74 -47.17 -15.44 -48.98
CA ASP A 74 -48.63 -15.48 -49.30
C ASP A 74 -49.24 -14.14 -49.76
N ASP A 75 -48.45 -13.07 -49.90
CA ASP A 75 -48.99 -11.73 -50.20
C ASP A 75 -49.19 -11.49 -51.71
N GLN A 76 -50.45 -11.24 -52.10
CA GLN A 76 -50.84 -10.85 -53.46
C GLN A 76 -51.01 -9.32 -53.58
N GLY A 77 -50.52 -8.75 -54.68
CA GLY A 77 -50.57 -7.31 -54.95
C GLY A 77 -49.29 -6.54 -54.57
N LEU A 78 -48.88 -5.60 -55.42
CA LEU A 78 -47.63 -4.84 -55.26
C LEU A 78 -47.62 -3.99 -53.97
N LEU A 79 -48.75 -3.38 -53.62
CA LEU A 79 -48.87 -2.50 -52.46
C LEU A 79 -48.78 -3.28 -51.14
N ARG A 80 -49.46 -4.43 -51.03
CA ARG A 80 -49.41 -5.31 -49.86
C ARG A 80 -48.00 -5.85 -49.63
N ARG A 81 -47.28 -6.21 -50.70
CA ARG A 81 -45.87 -6.65 -50.63
C ARG A 81 -44.91 -5.57 -50.12
N VAL A 82 -45.12 -4.31 -50.50
CA VAL A 82 -44.32 -3.20 -49.98
C VAL A 82 -44.58 -3.00 -48.49
N ILE A 83 -45.86 -2.98 -48.07
CA ILE A 83 -46.25 -2.87 -46.66
C ILE A 83 -45.71 -4.05 -45.84
N SER A 84 -45.83 -5.28 -46.34
CA SER A 84 -45.35 -6.48 -45.63
C SER A 84 -43.84 -6.54 -45.54
N THR A 85 -43.12 -6.11 -46.57
CA THR A 85 -41.66 -5.98 -46.54
C THR A 85 -41.22 -4.95 -45.51
N LEU A 86 -41.87 -3.78 -45.48
CA LEU A 86 -41.58 -2.73 -44.48
C LEU A 86 -41.89 -3.20 -43.07
N LEU A 87 -43.01 -3.90 -42.85
CA LEU A 87 -43.36 -4.50 -41.55
C LEU A 87 -42.36 -5.56 -41.12
N THR A 88 -41.89 -6.40 -42.04
CA THR A 88 -40.91 -7.45 -41.73
C THR A 88 -39.55 -6.85 -41.34
N VAL A 89 -39.08 -5.84 -42.09
CA VAL A 89 -37.86 -5.08 -41.74
C VAL A 89 -38.02 -4.37 -40.40
N ALA A 90 -39.18 -3.73 -40.17
CA ALA A 90 -39.50 -3.09 -38.91
C ALA A 90 -39.54 -4.10 -37.75
N GLY A 91 -40.08 -5.29 -37.96
CA GLY A 91 -40.13 -6.37 -36.98
C GLY A 91 -38.75 -6.88 -36.61
N TYR A 92 -37.88 -7.09 -37.59
CA TYR A 92 -36.51 -7.50 -37.34
C TYR A 92 -35.74 -6.47 -36.51
N VAL A 93 -35.87 -5.18 -36.86
CA VAL A 93 -35.18 -4.08 -36.16
C VAL A 93 -35.79 -3.84 -34.77
N LEU A 94 -37.12 -3.74 -34.68
CA LEU A 94 -37.83 -3.35 -33.48
C LEU A 94 -38.03 -4.50 -32.50
N PHE A 95 -38.46 -5.67 -32.97
CA PHE A 95 -38.75 -6.81 -32.11
C PHE A 95 -37.47 -7.60 -31.85
N MET A 96 -36.87 -8.21 -32.88
CA MET A 96 -35.70 -9.06 -32.66
C MET A 96 -34.47 -8.28 -32.18
N GLY A 97 -34.15 -7.16 -32.83
CA GLY A 97 -33.02 -6.31 -32.45
C GLY A 97 -33.13 -5.81 -31.00
N THR A 98 -34.27 -5.21 -30.64
CA THR A 98 -34.47 -4.67 -29.28
C THR A 98 -34.58 -5.76 -28.22
N LEU A 99 -35.27 -6.87 -28.50
CA LEU A 99 -35.42 -7.97 -27.54
C LEU A 99 -34.07 -8.62 -27.23
N VAL A 100 -33.29 -8.96 -28.26
CA VAL A 100 -31.95 -9.52 -28.12
C VAL A 100 -31.07 -8.53 -27.36
N ALA A 101 -31.11 -7.24 -27.69
CA ALA A 101 -30.34 -6.21 -26.99
C ALA A 101 -30.70 -6.12 -25.50
N ILE A 102 -31.98 -6.02 -25.15
CA ILE A 102 -32.43 -5.91 -23.75
C ILE A 102 -32.08 -7.17 -22.96
N MET A 103 -32.32 -8.35 -23.53
CA MET A 103 -32.02 -9.63 -22.88
C MET A 103 -30.53 -9.80 -22.64
N THR A 104 -29.71 -9.50 -23.65
CA THR A 104 -28.26 -9.54 -23.53
C THR A 104 -27.76 -8.55 -22.48
N GLN A 105 -28.26 -7.31 -22.48
CA GLN A 105 -27.89 -6.30 -21.48
C GLN A 105 -28.36 -6.68 -20.07
N TRP A 106 -29.54 -7.29 -19.92
CA TRP A 106 -30.01 -7.81 -18.64
C TRP A 106 -29.13 -8.95 -18.14
N LEU A 107 -28.80 -9.92 -19.00
CA LEU A 107 -27.92 -11.03 -18.67
C LEU A 107 -26.55 -10.51 -18.23
N PHE A 108 -25.94 -9.59 -18.98
CA PHE A 108 -24.68 -8.96 -18.60
C PHE A 108 -24.76 -8.20 -17.27
N ARG A 109 -25.86 -7.50 -16.99
CA ARG A 109 -26.06 -6.86 -15.67
C ARG A 109 -26.14 -7.89 -14.54
N GLN A 110 -26.80 -9.02 -14.76
CA GLN A 110 -26.87 -10.11 -13.75
C GLN A 110 -25.52 -10.78 -13.56
N MET A 111 -24.81 -11.10 -14.65
CA MET A 111 -23.45 -11.64 -14.57
C MET A 111 -22.53 -10.68 -13.81
N ARG A 112 -22.55 -9.39 -14.15
CA ARG A 112 -21.77 -8.37 -13.44
C ARG A 112 -22.14 -8.28 -11.96
N HIS A 113 -23.42 -8.40 -11.60
CA HIS A 113 -23.85 -8.40 -10.21
C HIS A 113 -23.24 -9.57 -9.41
N PHE A 114 -23.14 -10.76 -10.02
CA PHE A 114 -22.45 -11.90 -9.41
C PHE A 114 -20.93 -11.73 -9.38
N GLU A 115 -20.33 -11.18 -10.43
CA GLU A 115 -18.89 -10.92 -10.52
C GLU A 115 -18.41 -9.93 -9.45
N LEU A 116 -19.23 -8.94 -9.07
CA LEU A 116 -18.92 -7.98 -8.00
C LEU A 116 -18.85 -8.62 -6.60
N GLY A 117 -19.29 -9.87 -6.44
CA GLY A 117 -19.21 -10.57 -5.16
C GLY A 117 -19.96 -9.84 -4.04
N GLN A 118 -21.20 -9.42 -4.27
CA GLN A 118 -21.96 -8.65 -3.26
C GLN A 118 -22.42 -9.49 -2.06
N THR A 119 -22.29 -10.82 -2.15
CA THR A 119 -22.65 -11.76 -1.10
C THR A 119 -21.60 -11.79 0.02
N PRO A 120 -22.02 -11.68 1.30
CA PRO A 120 -21.11 -11.78 2.44
C PRO A 120 -20.33 -13.09 2.49
N VAL A 121 -19.06 -13.00 2.88
CA VAL A 121 -18.25 -14.17 3.21
C VAL A 121 -18.69 -14.76 4.56
N ASN A 122 -18.60 -16.07 4.71
CA ASN A 122 -18.87 -16.76 5.99
C ASN A 122 -17.55 -17.22 6.61
N PHE A 123 -16.63 -16.28 6.82
CA PHE A 123 -15.33 -16.54 7.43
C PHE A 123 -15.34 -16.11 8.90
N ARG A 124 -14.54 -16.79 9.72
CA ARG A 124 -14.29 -16.45 11.12
C ARG A 124 -12.80 -16.53 11.40
N ASN A 125 -12.31 -15.68 12.29
CA ASN A 125 -10.89 -15.60 12.63
C ASN A 125 -9.98 -15.38 11.40
N HIS A 126 -10.46 -14.68 10.39
CA HIS A 126 -9.73 -14.34 9.16
C HIS A 126 -9.14 -12.93 9.24
N THR A 127 -8.29 -12.61 8.27
CA THR A 127 -7.74 -11.26 8.09
C THR A 127 -8.59 -10.51 7.05
N VAL A 128 -8.92 -9.26 7.34
CA VAL A 128 -9.60 -8.36 6.40
C VAL A 128 -8.63 -7.26 5.97
N LEU A 129 -8.52 -7.01 4.67
CA LEU A 129 -7.75 -5.91 4.09
C LEU A 129 -8.71 -4.94 3.39
N LEU A 130 -8.73 -3.68 3.81
CA LEU A 130 -9.68 -2.68 3.32
C LEU A 130 -9.06 -1.78 2.25
N GLY A 131 -9.72 -1.71 1.10
CA GLY A 131 -9.29 -0.93 -0.05
C GLY A 131 -8.48 -1.74 -1.06
N TRP A 132 -8.35 -1.18 -2.26
CA TRP A 132 -7.41 -1.62 -3.29
C TRP A 132 -6.58 -0.42 -3.73
N ASN A 133 -5.28 -0.47 -3.47
CA ASN A 133 -4.31 0.57 -3.81
C ASN A 133 -2.90 -0.05 -3.89
N SER A 134 -1.89 0.78 -4.15
CA SER A 134 -0.46 0.38 -4.24
C SER A 134 0.11 -0.37 -3.03
N ARG A 135 -0.55 -0.33 -1.86
CA ARG A 135 -0.14 -1.09 -0.66
C ARG A 135 -0.82 -2.45 -0.55
N THR A 136 -1.89 -2.69 -1.31
CA THR A 136 -2.75 -3.87 -1.14
C THR A 136 -2.03 -5.15 -1.53
N LEU A 137 -1.41 -5.20 -2.72
CA LEU A 137 -0.64 -6.34 -3.17
C LEU A 137 0.64 -6.56 -2.34
N PRO A 138 1.46 -5.53 -2.02
CA PRO A 138 2.60 -5.73 -1.14
C PRO A 138 2.23 -6.24 0.27
N VAL A 139 1.16 -5.72 0.90
CA VAL A 139 0.67 -6.26 2.19
C VAL A 139 0.24 -7.72 2.02
N LEU A 140 -0.49 -8.04 0.95
CA LEU A 140 -0.96 -9.38 0.68
C LEU A 140 0.20 -10.36 0.51
N ASN A 141 1.21 -10.00 -0.29
CA ASN A 141 2.40 -10.80 -0.56
C ASN A 141 3.22 -11.06 0.72
N GLU A 142 3.27 -10.08 1.63
CA GLU A 142 3.89 -10.28 2.95
C GLU A 142 3.07 -11.23 3.82
N LEU A 143 1.73 -11.09 3.88
CA LEU A 143 0.86 -11.92 4.72
C LEU A 143 0.82 -13.40 4.31
N ILE A 144 1.11 -13.71 3.04
CA ILE A 144 1.21 -15.08 2.52
C ILE A 144 2.65 -15.62 2.52
N ASN A 145 3.62 -14.82 2.97
CA ASN A 145 5.02 -15.22 3.02
C ASN A 145 5.17 -16.53 3.83
N PRO A 146 5.85 -17.57 3.31
CA PRO A 146 6.04 -18.83 4.01
C PRO A 146 6.68 -18.73 5.40
N ILE A 147 7.42 -17.64 5.67
CA ILE A 147 8.00 -17.34 6.99
C ILE A 147 6.90 -17.16 8.04
N ILE A 148 5.74 -16.62 7.65
CA ILE A 148 4.59 -16.37 8.52
C ILE A 148 3.76 -17.65 8.67
N PRO A 149 3.61 -18.20 9.88
CA PRO A 149 2.82 -19.40 10.08
C PRO A 149 1.34 -19.19 9.73
N GLU A 150 0.75 -20.12 8.95
CA GLU A 150 -0.65 -20.04 8.51
C GLU A 150 -1.68 -19.99 9.65
N GLN A 151 -1.30 -20.44 10.86
CA GLN A 151 -2.14 -20.31 12.05
C GLN A 151 -2.40 -18.84 12.46
N TYR A 152 -1.53 -17.92 12.06
CA TYR A 152 -1.71 -16.49 12.29
C TYR A 152 -2.60 -15.86 11.21
N VAL A 153 -2.39 -16.25 9.96
CA VAL A 153 -3.13 -15.74 8.79
C VAL A 153 -3.70 -16.92 8.01
N ASN A 154 -4.96 -17.28 8.22
CA ASN A 154 -5.55 -18.43 7.52
C ASN A 154 -6.21 -18.03 6.20
N LYS A 155 -7.24 -17.17 6.27
CA LYS A 155 -7.97 -16.64 5.12
C LYS A 155 -7.86 -15.12 5.08
N ILE A 156 -7.90 -14.54 3.88
CA ILE A 156 -7.79 -13.12 3.64
C ILE A 156 -9.00 -12.67 2.81
N ALA A 157 -9.80 -11.76 3.34
CA ALA A 157 -10.88 -11.10 2.61
C ALA A 157 -10.48 -9.67 2.29
N ILE A 158 -10.56 -9.27 1.01
CA ILE A 158 -10.17 -7.94 0.56
C ILE A 158 -11.42 -7.22 0.06
N LEU A 159 -11.68 -6.01 0.57
CA LEU A 159 -12.78 -5.16 0.12
C LEU A 159 -12.24 -4.07 -0.80
N ALA A 160 -12.57 -4.15 -2.10
CA ALA A 160 -12.20 -3.15 -3.11
C ALA A 160 -13.46 -2.42 -3.62
N GLU A 161 -13.32 -1.25 -4.24
CA GLU A 161 -14.51 -0.52 -4.74
C GLU A 161 -15.24 -1.29 -5.85
N ASP A 162 -14.53 -1.66 -6.92
CA ASP A 162 -15.00 -2.50 -8.02
C ASP A 162 -13.92 -3.53 -8.37
N ILE A 163 -14.18 -4.83 -8.12
CA ILE A 163 -13.19 -5.88 -8.34
C ILE A 163 -13.04 -6.24 -9.83
N THR A 164 -13.99 -5.82 -10.66
CA THR A 164 -14.02 -6.10 -12.11
C THR A 164 -13.18 -5.11 -12.93
N GLN A 165 -12.70 -4.03 -12.31
CA GLN A 165 -11.92 -2.98 -12.97
C GLN A 165 -10.48 -2.96 -12.46
N GLY A 166 -9.72 -4.03 -12.68
CA GLY A 166 -8.30 -4.12 -12.30
C GLY A 166 -8.00 -5.14 -11.19
N PRO A 167 -8.58 -5.04 -9.97
CA PRO A 167 -8.15 -5.84 -8.82
C PRO A 167 -8.12 -7.36 -9.06
N SER A 168 -9.14 -7.90 -9.74
CA SER A 168 -9.18 -9.33 -10.04
C SER A 168 -8.09 -9.72 -11.04
N GLU A 169 -7.87 -8.91 -12.07
CA GLU A 169 -6.85 -9.16 -13.11
C GLU A 169 -5.44 -9.08 -12.53
N GLU A 170 -5.16 -8.04 -11.74
CA GLU A 170 -3.90 -7.85 -11.01
C GLU A 170 -3.62 -9.04 -10.08
N LEU A 171 -4.60 -9.45 -9.26
CA LEU A 171 -4.46 -10.61 -8.37
C LEU A 171 -4.25 -11.93 -9.14
N HIS A 172 -4.85 -12.06 -10.33
CA HIS A 172 -4.64 -13.23 -11.19
C HIS A 172 -3.25 -13.25 -11.83
N GLY A 173 -2.68 -12.07 -12.12
CA GLY A 173 -1.32 -11.89 -12.61
C GLY A 173 -0.23 -12.20 -11.59
N GLU A 174 -0.52 -12.06 -10.29
CA GLU A 174 0.44 -12.38 -9.23
C GLU A 174 0.82 -13.87 -9.21
N PRO A 175 2.11 -14.21 -8.99
CA PRO A 175 2.64 -15.57 -8.99
C PRO A 175 2.29 -16.35 -7.70
N LEU A 176 0.99 -16.46 -7.41
CA LEU A 176 0.45 -17.10 -6.20
C LEU A 176 0.32 -18.61 -6.37
N SER A 177 0.61 -19.36 -5.29
CA SER A 177 0.34 -20.79 -5.28
C SER A 177 -1.17 -21.08 -5.35
N ARG A 178 -1.56 -22.26 -5.86
CA ARG A 178 -2.99 -22.68 -5.86
C ARG A 178 -3.60 -22.74 -4.47
N ARG A 179 -2.78 -22.89 -3.42
CA ARG A 179 -3.23 -22.88 -2.02
C ARG A 179 -3.55 -21.46 -1.58
N ASP A 180 -2.64 -20.52 -1.82
CA ASP A 180 -2.80 -19.13 -1.39
C ASP A 180 -3.93 -18.44 -2.13
N ARG A 181 -4.07 -18.71 -3.44
CA ARG A 181 -5.19 -18.19 -4.23
C ARG A 181 -6.56 -18.63 -3.70
N ARG A 182 -6.67 -19.80 -3.05
CA ARG A 182 -7.93 -20.27 -2.42
C ARG A 182 -8.19 -19.66 -1.04
N ARG A 183 -7.16 -19.09 -0.40
CA ARG A 183 -7.26 -18.40 0.90
C ARG A 183 -7.73 -16.96 0.74
N ILE A 184 -7.59 -16.38 -0.46
CA ILE A 184 -7.87 -14.98 -0.77
C ILE A 184 -9.25 -14.86 -1.43
N VAL A 185 -10.06 -13.92 -0.97
CA VAL A 185 -11.36 -13.59 -1.55
C VAL A 185 -11.49 -12.08 -1.74
N LEU A 186 -11.84 -11.66 -2.95
CA LEU A 186 -12.16 -10.26 -3.27
C LEU A 186 -13.68 -10.02 -3.16
N ARG A 187 -14.05 -8.84 -2.66
CA ARG A 187 -15.44 -8.37 -2.58
C ARG A 187 -15.52 -6.91 -3.01
N SER A 188 -16.57 -6.54 -3.75
CA SER A 188 -16.83 -5.14 -4.08
C SER A 188 -17.60 -4.41 -3.00
N GLY A 189 -17.21 -3.17 -2.74
CA GLY A 189 -17.88 -2.24 -1.85
C GLY A 189 -16.97 -1.09 -1.40
N SER A 190 -17.57 0.06 -1.14
CA SER A 190 -16.90 1.16 -0.45
C SER A 190 -16.59 0.82 1.00
N ILE A 191 -15.34 1.06 1.43
CA ILE A 191 -14.89 0.95 2.82
C ILE A 191 -15.61 1.94 3.77
N LEU A 192 -16.23 2.99 3.23
CA LEU A 192 -16.91 4.03 4.01
C LEU A 192 -18.38 3.72 4.29
N ASN A 193 -18.90 2.64 3.71
CA ASN A 193 -20.27 2.18 3.94
C ASN A 193 -20.26 0.96 4.89
N PRO A 194 -20.81 1.08 6.12
CA PRO A 194 -20.90 -0.04 7.07
C PRO A 194 -21.49 -1.33 6.47
N GLU A 195 -22.58 -1.24 5.70
CA GLU A 195 -23.23 -2.40 5.06
C GLU A 195 -22.28 -3.17 4.11
N HIS A 196 -21.31 -2.47 3.52
CA HIS A 196 -20.32 -3.11 2.65
C HIS A 196 -19.24 -3.83 3.44
N LEU A 197 -18.95 -3.40 4.67
CA LEU A 197 -17.98 -4.07 5.56
C LEU A 197 -18.50 -5.43 6.01
N GLU A 198 -19.82 -5.60 6.12
CA GLU A 198 -20.45 -6.91 6.37
C GLU A 198 -20.12 -7.92 5.27
N ARG A 199 -19.89 -7.47 4.03
CA ARG A 199 -19.57 -8.38 2.91
C ARG A 199 -18.26 -9.15 3.12
N VAL A 200 -17.34 -8.59 3.91
CA VAL A 200 -16.07 -9.22 4.31
C VAL A 200 -16.10 -9.80 5.72
N ALA A 201 -17.29 -9.92 6.33
CA ALA A 201 -17.51 -10.40 7.70
C ALA A 201 -16.58 -9.69 8.70
N ILE A 202 -16.51 -8.36 8.63
CA ILE A 202 -15.51 -7.58 9.36
C ILE A 202 -15.59 -7.77 10.88
N ALA A 203 -16.79 -8.00 11.42
CA ALA A 203 -17.02 -8.21 12.84
C ALA A 203 -16.49 -9.56 13.35
N ASP A 204 -16.42 -10.58 12.48
CA ASP A 204 -15.89 -11.91 12.80
C ASP A 204 -14.39 -12.03 12.47
N ALA A 205 -13.76 -10.95 11.99
CA ALA A 205 -12.35 -10.92 11.65
C ALA A 205 -11.47 -11.01 12.90
N ARG A 206 -10.33 -11.70 12.77
CA ARG A 206 -9.27 -11.67 13.78
C ARG A 206 -8.52 -10.34 13.73
N THR A 207 -8.16 -9.93 12.52
CA THR A 207 -7.37 -8.72 12.26
C THR A 207 -7.95 -7.98 11.06
N VAL A 208 -8.09 -6.66 11.18
CA VAL A 208 -8.47 -5.74 10.10
C VAL A 208 -7.28 -4.84 9.82
N ILE A 209 -6.85 -4.78 8.56
CA ILE A 209 -5.78 -3.91 8.09
C ILE A 209 -6.41 -2.80 7.25
N ILE A 210 -6.09 -1.55 7.59
CA ILE A 210 -6.60 -0.35 6.94
C ILE A 210 -5.41 0.45 6.39
N PRO A 211 -4.92 0.13 5.18
CA PRO A 211 -3.93 0.96 4.50
C PRO A 211 -4.52 2.33 4.16
N SER A 212 -3.72 3.37 4.23
CA SER A 212 -4.12 4.71 3.80
C SER A 212 -4.22 4.72 2.28
N ARG A 213 -5.23 5.40 1.75
CA ARG A 213 -5.26 5.78 0.33
C ARG A 213 -4.16 6.81 0.04
N SER A 214 -3.66 6.84 -1.19
CA SER A 214 -2.88 7.98 -1.70
C SER A 214 -3.83 9.15 -1.95
N ASN A 215 -3.42 10.38 -1.59
CA ASN A 215 -4.24 11.56 -1.85
C ASN A 215 -4.24 11.81 -3.37
N SER A 216 -5.37 11.65 -4.05
CA SER A 216 -5.53 12.15 -5.41
C SER A 216 -6.11 13.57 -5.36
N ALA A 217 -5.68 14.43 -6.29
CA ALA A 217 -6.09 15.84 -6.35
C ALA A 217 -7.61 16.06 -6.52
N GLU A 218 -8.37 15.00 -6.81
CA GLU A 218 -9.82 15.03 -7.04
C GLU A 218 -10.66 14.83 -5.76
N GLN A 219 -10.04 14.57 -4.61
CA GLN A 219 -10.76 14.17 -3.40
C GLN A 219 -10.99 15.33 -2.41
N THR A 220 -12.23 15.44 -1.93
CA THR A 220 -12.67 16.44 -0.96
C THR A 220 -12.30 16.14 0.50
N LEU A 221 -11.89 14.90 0.82
CA LEU A 221 -11.56 14.44 2.18
C LEU A 221 -10.10 13.95 2.21
N SER A 222 -9.37 14.29 3.29
CA SER A 222 -8.02 13.77 3.53
C SER A 222 -8.06 12.26 3.79
N ALA A 223 -7.12 11.48 3.25
CA ALA A 223 -7.07 10.02 3.39
C ALA A 223 -7.15 9.51 4.86
N ASP A 224 -6.57 10.24 5.83
CA ASP A 224 -6.68 9.88 7.25
C ASP A 224 -8.12 9.96 7.78
N THR A 225 -8.96 10.80 7.17
CA THR A 225 -10.38 10.96 7.56
C THR A 225 -11.16 9.71 7.23
N ASP A 226 -10.85 9.06 6.10
CA ASP A 226 -11.45 7.78 5.72
C ASP A 226 -11.12 6.71 6.74
N VAL A 227 -9.85 6.62 7.16
CA VAL A 227 -9.40 5.68 8.19
C VAL A 227 -10.14 5.93 9.50
N ILE A 228 -10.24 7.19 9.96
CA ILE A 228 -10.99 7.55 11.17
C ILE A 228 -12.47 7.18 11.04
N LYS A 229 -13.08 7.38 9.87
CA LYS A 229 -14.48 7.01 9.62
C LYS A 229 -14.68 5.50 9.66
N VAL A 230 -13.76 4.71 9.12
CA VAL A 230 -13.81 3.24 9.25
C VAL A 230 -13.69 2.82 10.71
N LEU A 231 -12.75 3.42 11.46
CA LEU A 231 -12.60 3.15 12.89
C LEU A 231 -13.88 3.48 13.69
N LEU A 232 -14.58 4.57 13.34
CA LEU A 232 -15.89 4.91 13.90
C LEU A 232 -16.94 3.83 13.60
N SER A 233 -17.05 3.40 12.34
CA SER A 233 -17.98 2.33 11.94
C SER A 233 -17.73 1.03 12.72
N LEU A 234 -16.46 0.63 12.83
CA LEU A 234 -16.05 -0.53 13.62
C LEU A 234 -16.42 -0.38 15.10
N GLN A 235 -16.17 0.79 15.69
CA GLN A 235 -16.53 1.06 17.08
C GLN A 235 -18.05 0.96 17.30
N THR A 236 -18.87 1.45 16.37
CA THR A 236 -20.33 1.40 16.48
C THR A 236 -20.89 -0.01 16.37
N GLU A 237 -20.36 -0.83 15.46
CA GLU A 237 -20.80 -2.22 15.29
C GLU A 237 -20.41 -3.10 16.48
N HIS A 238 -19.32 -2.77 17.17
CA HIS A 238 -18.74 -3.60 18.24
C HIS A 238 -19.18 -3.25 19.66
N ALA A 239 -20.21 -2.40 19.82
CA ALA A 239 -20.74 -2.06 21.15
C ALA A 239 -21.27 -3.28 21.95
N SER A 240 -21.42 -4.46 21.31
CA SER A 240 -21.98 -5.69 21.92
C SER A 240 -21.08 -6.95 21.83
N GLY A 241 -19.84 -6.85 21.33
CA GLY A 241 -18.99 -8.02 21.05
C GLY A 241 -17.49 -7.79 21.26
N LYS A 242 -16.66 -8.82 20.99
CA LYS A 242 -15.20 -8.69 21.03
C LYS A 242 -14.73 -7.98 19.76
N ALA A 243 -14.17 -6.79 19.91
CA ALA A 243 -13.69 -5.99 18.79
C ALA A 243 -12.47 -6.65 18.11
N PRO A 244 -12.38 -6.64 16.77
CA PRO A 244 -11.25 -7.21 16.03
C PRO A 244 -9.97 -6.45 16.35
N ARG A 245 -8.80 -7.05 16.14
CA ARG A 245 -7.58 -6.26 16.14
C ARG A 245 -7.58 -5.36 14.90
N VAL A 246 -7.20 -4.10 15.04
CA VAL A 246 -7.09 -3.18 13.91
C VAL A 246 -5.65 -2.70 13.78
N VAL A 247 -5.11 -2.80 12.58
CA VAL A 247 -3.85 -2.16 12.19
C VAL A 247 -4.16 -1.12 11.12
N ALA A 248 -4.02 0.14 11.49
CA ALA A 248 -4.37 1.26 10.63
C ALA A 248 -3.13 2.06 10.25
N GLU A 249 -3.03 2.44 9.00
CA GLU A 249 -2.07 3.45 8.55
C GLU A 249 -2.70 4.83 8.65
N LEU A 250 -1.95 5.79 9.21
CA LEU A 250 -2.22 7.21 9.04
C LEU A 250 -0.99 7.87 8.40
N GLN A 251 -1.21 8.82 7.52
CA GLN A 251 -0.14 9.65 6.97
C GLN A 251 0.36 10.61 8.05
N ASP A 252 -0.55 11.33 8.71
CA ASP A 252 -0.21 12.35 9.70
C ASP A 252 -0.16 11.79 11.14
N ALA A 253 1.05 11.78 11.71
CA ALA A 253 1.27 11.36 13.10
C ALA A 253 0.45 12.17 14.13
N ARG A 254 0.07 13.41 13.82
CA ARG A 254 -0.74 14.27 14.71
C ARG A 254 -2.16 13.76 14.91
N LYS A 255 -2.65 12.92 13.99
CA LYS A 255 -4.01 12.32 14.07
C LYS A 255 -4.04 11.00 14.84
N VAL A 256 -2.88 10.44 15.21
CA VAL A 256 -2.78 9.20 16.00
C VAL A 256 -3.59 9.27 17.30
N PRO A 257 -3.52 10.35 18.12
CA PRO A 257 -4.34 10.45 19.33
C PRO A 257 -5.85 10.40 19.06
N ILE A 258 -6.30 10.98 17.94
CA ILE A 258 -7.71 10.99 17.54
C ILE A 258 -8.14 9.56 17.18
N ALA A 259 -7.36 8.84 16.37
CA ALA A 259 -7.66 7.45 16.03
C ALA A 259 -7.71 6.54 17.26
N LEU A 260 -6.77 6.70 18.20
CA LEU A 260 -6.76 5.97 19.47
C LEU A 260 -7.97 6.32 20.35
N HIS A 261 -8.48 7.55 20.29
CA HIS A 261 -9.70 7.95 21.00
C HIS A 261 -10.96 7.37 20.35
N THR A 262 -11.00 7.32 19.02
CA THR A 262 -12.15 6.85 18.23
C THR A 262 -12.47 5.38 18.45
N TYR A 263 -11.47 4.51 18.39
CA TYR A 263 -11.66 3.07 18.50
C TYR A 263 -11.01 2.57 19.78
N GLN A 264 -11.73 1.85 20.62
CA GLN A 264 -11.28 1.45 21.97
C GLN A 264 -10.70 0.02 22.03
N GLY A 265 -10.77 -0.74 20.94
CA GLY A 265 -10.17 -2.08 20.83
C GLY A 265 -8.63 -2.05 20.71
N ASP A 266 -8.07 -3.22 20.38
CA ASP A 266 -6.63 -3.41 20.08
C ASP A 266 -6.31 -2.73 18.76
N LEU A 267 -5.79 -1.50 18.84
CA LEU A 267 -5.46 -0.64 17.69
C LEU A 267 -3.97 -0.37 17.65
N GLN A 268 -3.34 -0.76 16.55
CA GLN A 268 -2.00 -0.37 16.20
C GLN A 268 -2.06 0.65 15.06
N VAL A 269 -1.48 1.84 15.28
CA VAL A 269 -1.45 2.89 14.26
C VAL A 269 -0.03 3.06 13.75
N ILE A 270 0.14 3.00 12.43
CA ILE A 270 1.40 3.22 11.73
C ILE A 270 1.37 4.62 11.10
N ALA A 271 2.20 5.53 11.60
CA ALA A 271 2.37 6.86 11.03
C ALA A 271 3.37 6.81 9.86
N SER A 272 2.87 6.60 8.64
CA SER A 272 3.71 6.26 7.49
C SER A 272 4.64 7.40 7.07
N ASP A 273 4.17 8.65 7.04
CA ASP A 273 5.04 9.78 6.68
C ASP A 273 6.18 9.98 7.66
N LEU A 274 5.95 9.71 8.96
CA LEU A 274 6.98 9.82 9.99
C LEU A 274 8.04 8.73 9.85
N ILE A 275 7.63 7.48 9.60
CA ILE A 275 8.53 6.35 9.35
C ILE A 275 9.45 6.65 8.17
N ILE A 276 8.86 7.06 7.04
CA ILE A 276 9.61 7.37 5.82
C ILE A 276 10.52 8.59 6.04
N ALA A 277 10.02 9.68 6.62
CA ALA A 277 10.80 10.86 6.94
C ALA A 277 12.03 10.53 7.80
N ARG A 278 11.89 9.66 8.80
CA ARG A 278 12.99 9.23 9.66
C ARG A 278 14.03 8.41 8.89
N ILE A 279 13.62 7.49 8.03
CA ILE A 279 14.54 6.75 7.16
C ILE A 279 15.33 7.72 6.28
N LEU A 280 14.63 8.61 5.57
CA LEU A 280 15.22 9.57 4.64
C LEU A 280 16.19 10.53 5.33
N LYS A 281 15.78 11.12 6.46
CA LYS A 281 16.64 11.98 7.29
C LYS A 281 17.93 11.24 7.65
N ARG A 282 17.83 9.99 8.09
CA ARG A 282 19.01 9.25 8.54
C ARG A 282 19.91 8.83 7.39
N SER A 283 19.36 8.50 6.23
CA SER A 283 20.14 8.28 5.00
C SER A 283 20.96 9.52 4.60
N THR A 284 20.50 10.76 4.87
CA THR A 284 21.35 11.96 4.64
C THR A 284 22.60 12.01 5.50
N LEU A 285 22.52 11.44 6.70
CA LEU A 285 23.61 11.47 7.66
C LEU A 285 24.55 10.29 7.45
N TYR A 286 23.97 9.13 7.09
CA TYR A 286 24.64 7.85 7.00
C TYR A 286 24.31 7.14 5.68
N PRO A 287 25.06 7.44 4.60
CA PRO A 287 24.95 6.72 3.35
C PRO A 287 25.15 5.21 3.55
N GLY A 288 24.30 4.41 2.91
CA GLY A 288 24.18 2.97 3.04
C GLY A 288 23.03 2.51 3.94
N LEU A 289 22.44 3.40 4.77
CA LEU A 289 21.43 2.96 5.74
C LEU A 289 20.14 2.46 5.07
N SER A 290 19.73 3.05 3.95
CA SER A 290 18.56 2.54 3.23
C SER A 290 18.78 1.12 2.70
N GLY A 291 20.01 0.71 2.38
CA GLY A 291 20.31 -0.67 2.01
C GLY A 291 19.97 -1.66 3.13
N ALA A 292 20.30 -1.30 4.37
CA ALA A 292 19.92 -2.07 5.56
C ALA A 292 18.41 -2.07 5.81
N VAL A 293 17.75 -0.92 5.62
CA VAL A 293 16.29 -0.80 5.73
C VAL A 293 15.58 -1.61 4.65
N ASN A 294 16.08 -1.59 3.41
CA ASN A 294 15.53 -2.34 2.29
C ASN A 294 15.70 -3.84 2.50
N ALA A 295 16.86 -4.30 2.97
CA ALA A 295 17.03 -5.71 3.32
C ALA A 295 16.11 -6.14 4.45
N LEU A 296 15.79 -5.26 5.40
CA LEU A 296 14.91 -5.62 6.52
C LEU A 296 13.41 -5.53 6.16
N LEU A 297 13.01 -4.54 5.37
CA LEU A 297 11.59 -4.15 5.18
C LEU A 297 11.07 -4.31 3.74
N ILE A 298 11.93 -4.67 2.78
CA ILE A 298 11.55 -4.77 1.37
C ILE A 298 11.88 -6.15 0.81
N ASP A 299 13.05 -6.72 1.12
CA ASP A 299 13.48 -8.00 0.56
C ASP A 299 12.82 -9.19 1.30
N PRO A 300 11.88 -9.93 0.67
CA PRO A 300 11.13 -10.99 1.33
C PRO A 300 11.97 -12.24 1.62
N GLU A 301 13.16 -12.37 1.02
CA GLU A 301 14.07 -13.52 1.24
C GLU A 301 14.98 -13.32 2.46
N GLN A 302 15.05 -12.11 3.00
CA GLN A 302 15.87 -11.79 4.15
C GLN A 302 15.21 -12.22 5.47
N ALA A 303 16.03 -12.29 6.52
CA ALA A 303 15.53 -12.59 7.86
C ALA A 303 14.58 -11.49 8.37
N GLN A 304 13.54 -11.91 9.08
CA GLN A 304 12.51 -11.04 9.61
C GLN A 304 12.52 -11.03 11.14
N PHE A 305 11.91 -10.00 11.72
CA PHE A 305 11.71 -9.92 13.15
C PHE A 305 10.56 -10.82 13.58
N MET A 306 10.80 -11.69 14.56
CA MET A 306 9.81 -12.60 15.10
C MET A 306 9.94 -12.72 16.61
N PRO A 307 8.87 -12.45 17.37
CA PRO A 307 8.83 -12.66 18.80
C PRO A 307 8.59 -14.15 19.12
N GLU A 308 9.35 -14.68 20.08
CA GLU A 308 9.12 -16.02 20.66
C GLU A 308 9.06 -15.94 22.18
N SER A 309 8.39 -16.90 22.81
CA SER A 309 8.35 -16.99 24.27
C SER A 309 9.75 -17.13 24.87
N ALA A 310 10.03 -16.37 25.93
CA ALA A 310 11.28 -16.45 26.68
C ALA A 310 11.24 -17.49 27.82
N ASP A 311 10.21 -18.34 27.91
CA ASP A 311 9.98 -19.26 29.04
C ASP A 311 11.19 -20.12 29.39
N ALA A 312 11.93 -20.59 28.38
CA ALA A 312 13.14 -21.41 28.58
C ALA A 312 14.34 -20.64 29.17
N PHE A 313 14.26 -19.31 29.20
CA PHE A 313 15.33 -18.40 29.61
C PHE A 313 14.98 -17.59 30.86
N VAL A 314 13.83 -17.83 31.50
CA VAL A 314 13.43 -17.12 32.73
C VAL A 314 14.51 -17.26 33.81
N GLY A 315 14.88 -16.12 34.41
CA GLY A 315 15.95 -16.02 35.41
C GLY A 315 17.36 -16.15 34.84
N LYS A 316 17.53 -16.24 33.52
CA LYS A 316 18.83 -16.24 32.83
C LYS A 316 19.19 -14.85 32.38
N GLN A 317 20.49 -14.64 32.19
CA GLN A 317 21.03 -13.38 31.69
C GLN A 317 21.07 -13.36 30.16
N TRP A 318 20.94 -12.17 29.57
CA TRP A 318 20.93 -11.96 28.12
C TRP A 318 22.15 -12.55 27.41
N LYS A 319 23.34 -12.49 28.03
CA LYS A 319 24.55 -13.13 27.48
C LYS A 319 24.39 -14.64 27.25
N GLN A 320 23.59 -15.31 28.07
CA GLN A 320 23.34 -16.75 27.95
C GLN A 320 22.40 -17.10 26.80
N VAL A 321 21.48 -16.18 26.48
CA VAL A 321 20.63 -16.25 25.27
C VAL A 321 21.52 -16.06 24.04
N PHE A 322 22.25 -14.94 24.01
CA PHE A 322 23.14 -14.59 22.91
C PHE A 322 24.12 -15.72 22.55
N ALA A 323 24.72 -16.37 23.56
CA ALA A 323 25.70 -17.44 23.37
C ALA A 323 25.13 -18.71 22.70
N GLY A 324 23.85 -19.01 22.89
CA GLY A 324 23.24 -20.24 22.36
C GLY A 324 22.63 -20.08 20.96
N ALA A 325 22.54 -18.85 20.45
CA ALA A 325 21.82 -18.55 19.24
C ALA A 325 22.68 -18.74 17.99
N GLN A 326 22.47 -19.84 17.26
CA GLN A 326 23.27 -20.21 16.07
C GLN A 326 22.59 -19.86 14.74
N LYS A 327 21.26 -20.06 14.65
CA LYS A 327 20.47 -19.86 13.42
C LYS A 327 19.60 -18.60 13.44
N ALA A 328 19.40 -18.02 14.61
CA ALA A 328 18.66 -16.79 14.81
C ALA A 328 19.52 -15.80 15.58
N THR A 329 19.24 -14.51 15.41
CA THR A 329 19.93 -13.44 16.12
C THR A 329 18.98 -12.82 17.16
N PRO A 330 19.22 -12.98 18.48
CA PRO A 330 18.41 -12.34 19.50
C PRO A 330 18.69 -10.84 19.52
N CYS A 331 17.65 -10.04 19.33
CA CYS A 331 17.72 -8.59 19.12
C CYS A 331 17.21 -7.78 20.32
N GLY A 332 16.34 -8.35 21.14
CA GLY A 332 15.83 -7.67 22.33
C GLY A 332 14.76 -8.45 23.08
N ILE A 333 14.16 -7.78 24.06
CA ILE A 333 13.08 -8.30 24.89
C ILE A 333 11.82 -7.45 24.67
N LEU A 334 10.69 -8.12 24.59
CA LEU A 334 9.35 -7.53 24.51
C LEU A 334 8.58 -7.95 25.76
N ARG A 335 8.14 -6.96 26.53
CA ARG A 335 7.42 -7.17 27.79
C ARG A 335 6.04 -6.56 27.71
N ALA A 336 5.01 -7.39 27.83
CA ALA A 336 3.64 -6.89 27.94
C ALA A 336 3.52 -6.08 29.24
N GLN A 337 2.98 -4.86 29.19
CA GLN A 337 2.78 -4.05 30.39
C GLN A 337 1.35 -4.23 30.94
N PRO A 338 1.18 -4.89 32.11
CA PRO A 338 -0.13 -5.04 32.71
C PRO A 338 -0.69 -3.68 33.16
N GLY A 339 -1.99 -3.44 32.96
CA GLY A 339 -2.67 -2.22 33.40
C GLY A 339 -2.59 -1.02 32.44
N LYS A 340 -1.82 -1.13 31.35
CA LYS A 340 -1.90 -0.21 30.21
C LYS A 340 -2.83 -0.78 29.13
N ARG A 341 -3.18 0.06 28.16
CA ARG A 341 -4.09 -0.31 27.06
C ARG A 341 -3.58 -1.57 26.34
N ALA A 342 -4.49 -2.46 25.94
CA ALA A 342 -4.14 -3.65 25.16
C ALA A 342 -3.25 -3.27 23.96
N GLY A 343 -2.10 -3.92 23.84
CA GLY A 343 -1.10 -3.63 22.79
C GLY A 343 0.02 -2.65 23.18
N THR A 344 0.10 -2.19 24.44
CA THR A 344 1.29 -1.49 24.94
C THR A 344 2.35 -2.48 25.40
N THR A 345 3.41 -2.61 24.62
CA THR A 345 4.58 -3.45 24.91
C THR A 345 5.76 -2.55 25.24
N GLU A 346 6.45 -2.86 26.34
CA GLU A 346 7.76 -2.32 26.61
C GLU A 346 8.79 -3.09 25.79
N THR A 347 9.60 -2.35 25.03
CA THR A 347 10.58 -2.93 24.11
C THR A 347 11.97 -2.50 24.55
N ILE A 348 12.81 -3.49 24.86
CA ILE A 348 14.21 -3.32 25.27
C ILE A 348 15.09 -3.97 24.20
N LEU A 349 15.55 -3.17 23.24
CA LEU A 349 16.42 -3.62 22.16
C LEU A 349 17.89 -3.56 22.56
N ALA A 350 18.67 -4.54 22.10
CA ALA A 350 20.08 -4.74 22.43
C ALA A 350 20.38 -4.57 23.94
N PRO A 351 19.69 -5.33 24.82
CA PRO A 351 19.87 -5.22 26.26
C PRO A 351 21.30 -5.56 26.68
N SER A 352 21.71 -5.06 27.85
CA SER A 352 23.03 -5.37 28.40
C SER A 352 23.17 -6.88 28.66
N GLY A 353 24.38 -7.43 28.55
CA GLY A 353 24.62 -8.86 28.77
C GLY A 353 24.19 -9.38 30.15
N GLU A 354 24.13 -8.51 31.16
CA GLU A 354 23.69 -8.83 32.53
C GLU A 354 22.17 -8.68 32.74
N PHE A 355 21.42 -8.21 31.73
CA PHE A 355 19.97 -8.09 31.80
C PHE A 355 19.35 -9.46 32.07
N THR A 356 18.43 -9.54 33.04
CA THR A 356 17.80 -10.80 33.45
C THR A 356 16.41 -10.91 32.87
N ILE A 357 16.12 -12.05 32.28
CA ILE A 357 14.81 -12.35 31.67
C ILE A 357 13.80 -12.70 32.76
N GLU A 358 12.62 -12.12 32.66
CA GLU A 358 11.51 -12.33 33.59
C GLU A 358 10.43 -13.23 32.96
N ALA A 359 9.55 -13.76 33.82
CA ALA A 359 8.43 -14.55 33.35
C ALA A 359 7.44 -13.68 32.55
N GLY A 360 6.99 -14.18 31.40
CA GLY A 360 6.11 -13.45 30.48
C GLY A 360 6.83 -12.53 29.49
N ASP A 361 8.17 -12.48 29.53
CA ASP A 361 8.96 -11.85 28.46
C ASP A 361 8.88 -12.67 27.17
N GLU A 362 8.95 -11.97 26.03
CA GLU A 362 9.22 -12.55 24.72
C GLU A 362 10.60 -12.08 24.25
N ILE A 363 11.34 -12.94 23.56
CA ILE A 363 12.60 -12.58 22.90
C ILE A 363 12.29 -12.23 21.45
N LEU A 364 12.72 -11.05 21.03
CA LEU A 364 12.70 -10.64 19.63
C LEU A 364 13.90 -11.26 18.91
N TYR A 365 13.65 -12.16 17.95
CA TYR A 365 14.66 -12.72 17.08
C TYR A 365 14.61 -12.10 15.69
N LEU A 366 15.77 -11.97 15.06
CA LEU A 366 15.91 -11.85 13.61
C LEU A 366 16.24 -13.23 13.05
N ALA A 367 15.34 -13.81 12.26
CA ALA A 367 15.47 -15.17 11.76
C ALA A 367 14.79 -15.36 10.39
N SER A 368 15.26 -16.36 9.64
CA SER A 368 14.73 -16.69 8.30
C SER A 368 13.52 -17.63 8.35
N SER A 369 13.23 -18.23 9.51
CA SER A 369 12.04 -19.05 9.72
C SER A 369 11.68 -19.11 11.21
N HIS A 370 10.40 -19.36 11.49
CA HIS A 370 9.91 -19.59 12.86
C HIS A 370 10.61 -20.78 13.54
N ALA A 371 10.92 -21.83 12.76
CA ALA A 371 11.64 -22.99 13.28
C ALA A 371 13.07 -22.65 13.74
N ASP A 372 13.77 -21.76 13.02
CA ASP A 372 15.12 -21.33 13.41
C ASP A 372 15.12 -20.51 14.70
N ALA A 373 14.09 -19.69 14.92
CA ALA A 373 13.90 -18.96 16.17
C ALA A 373 13.59 -19.92 17.34
N GLN A 374 12.70 -20.89 17.12
CA GLN A 374 12.28 -21.87 18.14
C GLN A 374 13.34 -22.92 18.49
N GLU A 375 14.27 -23.21 17.58
CA GLU A 375 15.39 -24.12 17.86
C GLU A 375 16.27 -23.58 18.99
N HIS A 376 16.34 -22.25 19.14
CA HIS A 376 17.05 -21.61 20.23
C HIS A 376 16.20 -21.58 21.51
N ASN A 377 16.12 -22.73 22.19
CA ASN A 377 15.26 -22.95 23.35
C ASN A 377 16.02 -23.33 24.63
N ARG A 378 17.35 -23.13 24.67
CA ARG A 378 18.18 -23.44 25.84
C ARG A 378 19.26 -22.38 26.04
N PRO A 379 19.51 -21.96 27.29
CA PRO A 379 20.62 -21.07 27.60
C PRO A 379 21.95 -21.79 27.40
N SER A 380 22.95 -21.04 26.93
CA SER A 380 24.32 -21.53 26.79
C SER A 380 25.29 -20.69 27.62
N THR A 381 26.39 -21.29 28.03
CA THR A 381 27.46 -20.56 28.74
C THR A 381 28.16 -19.64 27.76
N HIS A 382 28.04 -18.33 27.96
CA HIS A 382 28.78 -17.34 27.18
C HIS A 382 30.27 -17.43 27.51
N ARG A 383 31.09 -17.57 26.48
CA ARG A 383 32.56 -17.52 26.57
C ARG A 383 33.00 -16.25 25.85
N PRO A 384 33.13 -15.12 26.55
CA PRO A 384 33.43 -13.85 25.91
C PRO A 384 34.78 -13.93 25.20
N MET A 385 34.83 -13.43 23.97
CA MET A 385 36.08 -13.23 23.27
C MET A 385 36.75 -11.96 23.81
N GLN A 386 38.07 -11.96 23.95
CA GLN A 386 38.80 -10.73 24.26
C GLN A 386 38.75 -9.79 23.05
N VAL A 387 37.96 -8.73 23.18
CA VAL A 387 37.81 -7.68 22.16
C VAL A 387 38.89 -6.63 22.38
N SER A 388 39.87 -6.56 21.48
CA SER A 388 41.02 -5.65 21.60
C SER A 388 40.83 -4.30 20.92
N GLU A 389 39.81 -4.17 20.07
CA GLU A 389 39.55 -3.00 19.23
C GLU A 389 38.07 -2.61 19.30
N ARG A 390 37.77 -1.35 18.98
CA ARG A 390 36.39 -0.87 18.87
C ARG A 390 35.97 -0.74 17.42
N LEU A 391 34.70 -1.01 17.14
CA LEU A 391 34.09 -0.76 15.84
C LEU A 391 34.06 0.74 15.57
N VAL A 392 34.33 1.11 14.33
CA VAL A 392 34.39 2.51 13.91
C VAL A 392 32.97 2.99 13.67
N THR A 393 32.57 4.05 14.38
CA THR A 393 31.30 4.73 14.16
C THR A 393 31.49 5.84 13.13
N PRO A 394 30.65 5.93 12.08
CA PRO A 394 30.72 7.04 11.15
C PRO A 394 30.53 8.37 11.87
N VAL A 395 31.40 9.33 11.56
CA VAL A 395 31.35 10.68 12.15
C VAL A 395 30.05 11.35 11.69
N ARG A 396 29.24 11.80 12.66
CA ARG A 396 28.03 12.55 12.36
C ARG A 396 28.40 13.94 11.85
N ALA A 397 27.87 14.32 10.68
CA ALA A 397 28.05 15.66 10.15
C ALA A 397 27.31 16.71 11.02
N LEU A 398 28.00 17.80 11.34
CA LEU A 398 27.43 18.94 12.08
C LEU A 398 26.65 19.90 11.17
N LYS A 399 26.94 19.90 9.87
CA LYS A 399 26.27 20.69 8.84
C LYS A 399 26.01 19.82 7.62
N ARG A 400 24.85 19.99 6.98
CA ARG A 400 24.47 19.29 5.75
C ARG A 400 23.76 20.22 4.78
N ARG A 401 24.19 20.22 3.52
CA ARG A 401 23.51 20.88 2.39
C ARG A 401 22.68 19.85 1.65
N VAL A 402 21.37 20.04 1.62
CA VAL A 402 20.42 19.08 1.04
C VAL A 402 19.63 19.76 -0.06
N LEU A 403 19.63 19.18 -1.25
CA LEU A 403 18.73 19.56 -2.35
C LEU A 403 17.52 18.63 -2.31
N ILE A 404 16.31 19.18 -2.21
CA ILE A 404 15.06 18.43 -2.26
C ILE A 404 14.31 18.82 -3.53
N LEU A 405 14.11 17.85 -4.42
CA LEU A 405 13.35 18.00 -5.65
C LEU A 405 11.97 17.35 -5.46
N GLY A 406 10.92 18.13 -5.72
CA GLY A 406 9.54 17.73 -5.48
C GLY A 406 8.95 18.29 -4.19
N TRP A 407 7.64 18.16 -4.05
CA TRP A 407 6.89 18.56 -2.87
C TRP A 407 5.71 17.64 -2.64
N ASN A 408 5.64 17.08 -1.44
CA ASN A 408 4.51 16.30 -0.94
C ASN A 408 4.41 16.35 0.59
N ASN A 409 3.39 15.73 1.17
CA ASN A 409 3.23 15.66 2.63
C ASN A 409 4.45 15.03 3.34
N ARG A 410 5.16 14.08 2.71
CA ARG A 410 6.37 13.48 3.30
C ARG A 410 7.51 14.48 3.42
N VAL A 411 7.67 15.38 2.44
CA VAL A 411 8.66 16.47 2.51
C VAL A 411 8.39 17.35 3.73
N THR A 412 7.13 17.68 4.02
CA THR A 412 6.79 18.48 5.21
C THR A 412 7.18 17.77 6.51
N THR A 413 6.95 16.46 6.60
CA THR A 413 7.32 15.64 7.76
C THR A 413 8.83 15.43 7.87
N LEU A 414 9.55 15.32 6.76
CA LEU A 414 11.02 15.29 6.74
C LEU A 414 11.61 16.59 7.28
N LEU A 415 11.10 17.74 6.83
CA LEU A 415 11.54 19.05 7.31
C LEU A 415 11.27 19.21 8.81
N ASP A 416 10.12 18.73 9.30
CA ASP A 416 9.80 18.68 10.74
C ASP A 416 10.82 17.83 11.53
N GLU A 417 11.18 16.64 11.05
CA GLU A 417 12.19 15.81 11.70
C GLU A 417 13.61 16.41 11.62
N MET A 418 13.94 17.17 10.57
CA MET A 418 15.19 17.93 10.46
C MET A 418 15.21 19.12 11.42
N ALA A 419 14.10 19.83 11.57
CA ALA A 419 13.94 20.96 12.48
C ALA A 419 14.13 20.58 13.95
N LYS A 420 13.66 19.39 14.34
CA LYS A 420 13.82 18.82 15.70
C LYS A 420 15.24 18.32 15.99
N ASP A 421 16.14 18.31 15.02
CA ASP A 421 17.50 17.80 15.21
C ASP A 421 18.43 18.84 15.83
N ASP A 422 18.71 18.71 17.12
CA ASP A 422 19.59 19.67 17.81
C ASP A 422 21.09 19.48 17.51
N ARG A 423 21.47 18.42 16.80
CA ARG A 423 22.87 18.01 16.62
C ARG A 423 23.45 18.34 15.25
N THR A 424 22.60 18.62 14.27
CA THR A 424 23.01 18.87 12.90
C THR A 424 22.23 20.03 12.31
N LYS A 425 22.95 21.01 11.74
CA LYS A 425 22.34 22.11 11.01
C LYS A 425 22.15 21.77 9.54
N TYR A 426 20.92 21.89 9.04
CA TYR A 426 20.52 21.61 7.67
C TYR A 426 20.32 22.89 6.87
N TYR A 427 20.92 22.93 5.67
CA TYR A 427 20.71 23.94 4.65
C TYR A 427 19.98 23.29 3.48
N VAL A 428 18.67 23.49 3.42
CA VAL A 428 17.79 22.82 2.46
C VAL A 428 17.46 23.78 1.32
N THR A 429 17.67 23.34 0.09
CA THR A 429 17.07 23.99 -1.09
C THR A 429 15.92 23.13 -1.56
N ASN A 430 14.68 23.60 -1.47
CA ASN A 430 13.50 22.88 -1.96
C ASN A 430 12.99 23.45 -3.28
N VAL A 431 13.02 22.63 -4.33
CA VAL A 431 12.63 22.95 -5.70
C VAL A 431 11.40 22.15 -6.08
N SER A 432 10.32 22.83 -6.46
CA SER A 432 9.07 22.19 -6.89
C SER A 432 8.32 23.08 -7.88
N SER A 433 7.42 22.49 -8.65
CA SER A 433 6.47 23.22 -9.50
C SER A 433 5.40 23.96 -8.67
N ALA A 434 5.13 23.48 -7.44
CA ALA A 434 4.24 24.13 -6.49
C ALA A 434 4.75 25.53 -6.10
N THR A 435 3.82 26.46 -5.89
CA THR A 435 4.14 27.84 -5.53
C THR A 435 4.92 27.89 -4.22
N VAL A 436 5.76 28.91 -4.05
CA VAL A 436 6.55 29.08 -2.82
C VAL A 436 5.63 29.39 -1.65
N GLU A 437 4.60 30.21 -1.87
CA GLU A 437 3.67 30.70 -0.86
C GLU A 437 2.90 29.54 -0.21
N GLU A 438 2.37 28.61 -1.00
CA GLU A 438 1.62 27.44 -0.52
C GLU A 438 2.49 26.55 0.37
N ARG A 439 3.72 26.28 -0.08
CA ARG A 439 4.67 25.43 0.65
C ARG A 439 5.13 26.06 1.96
N GLN A 440 5.44 27.37 1.93
CA GLN A 440 5.81 28.12 3.12
C GLN A 440 4.66 28.18 4.12
N GLN A 441 3.42 28.38 3.66
CA GLN A 441 2.26 28.38 4.54
C GLN A 441 2.11 27.03 5.26
N LEU A 442 2.11 25.91 4.52
CA LEU A 442 1.99 24.57 5.11
C LEU A 442 3.12 24.24 6.09
N PHE A 443 4.34 24.70 5.80
CA PHE A 443 5.47 24.55 6.72
C PHE A 443 5.29 25.40 7.98
N ASN A 444 4.92 26.68 7.83
CA ASN A 444 4.75 27.62 8.93
C ASN A 444 3.57 27.25 9.86
N GLU A 445 2.53 26.61 9.33
CA GLU A 445 1.44 26.04 10.13
C GLU A 445 1.94 24.96 11.11
N ARG A 446 3.00 24.22 10.74
CA ARG A 446 3.65 23.24 11.62
C ARG A 446 4.70 23.87 12.52
N TRP A 447 5.46 24.84 11.98
CA TRP A 447 6.54 25.48 12.70
C TRP A 447 6.44 27.01 12.61
N PRO A 448 5.66 27.66 13.50
CA PRO A 448 5.52 29.11 13.51
C PRO A 448 6.78 29.77 14.11
N GLY A 449 7.84 29.89 13.32
CA GLY A 449 9.07 30.59 13.70
C GLY A 449 10.32 30.12 12.93
N ASN A 450 11.44 30.83 13.14
CA ASN A 450 12.72 30.42 12.57
C ASN A 450 13.38 29.32 13.41
N THR A 451 13.65 28.18 12.78
CA THR A 451 14.46 27.08 13.33
C THR A 451 15.95 27.42 13.25
N LYS A 452 16.68 27.36 14.37
CA LYS A 452 18.15 27.56 14.35
C LYS A 452 18.89 26.47 13.54
N GLN A 453 18.32 25.27 13.51
CA GLN A 453 18.92 24.07 12.93
C GLN A 453 18.51 23.81 11.48
N LEU A 454 17.52 24.52 10.94
CA LEU A 454 17.02 24.31 9.60
C LEU A 454 16.85 25.65 8.89
N GLU A 455 17.54 25.81 7.76
CA GLU A 455 17.45 26.97 6.88
C GLU A 455 16.97 26.49 5.53
N ILE A 456 15.84 27.03 5.05
CA ILE A 456 15.18 26.56 3.83
C ILE A 456 15.19 27.67 2.78
N HIS A 457 15.80 27.39 1.64
CA HIS A 457 15.69 28.18 0.43
C HIS A 457 14.62 27.58 -0.48
N TRP A 458 13.56 28.33 -0.71
CA TRP A 458 12.41 27.91 -1.51
C TRP A 458 12.57 28.38 -2.95
N GLN A 459 12.43 27.47 -3.90
CA GLN A 459 12.48 27.81 -5.33
C GLN A 459 11.30 27.15 -6.06
N GLN A 460 10.58 27.93 -6.86
CA GLN A 460 9.57 27.40 -7.78
C GLN A 460 10.20 27.20 -9.16
N ALA A 461 10.30 25.96 -9.61
CA ALA A 461 10.82 25.62 -10.93
C ALA A 461 10.43 24.18 -11.30
N ASP A 462 10.42 23.90 -12.61
CA ASP A 462 10.30 22.54 -13.09
C ASP A 462 11.67 21.85 -13.07
N TYR A 463 11.86 20.95 -12.09
CA TYR A 463 13.10 20.20 -11.93
C TYR A 463 13.32 19.10 -12.98
N THR A 464 12.35 18.83 -13.86
CA THR A 464 12.56 17.97 -15.03
C THR A 464 13.23 18.69 -16.21
N ALA A 465 13.38 20.01 -16.15
CA ALA A 465 14.06 20.79 -17.19
C ALA A 465 15.59 20.83 -16.98
N GLU A 466 16.34 20.53 -18.04
CA GLU A 466 17.82 20.51 -18.03
C GLU A 466 18.43 21.84 -17.58
N SER A 467 17.94 22.97 -18.11
CA SER A 467 18.44 24.30 -17.76
C SER A 467 18.27 24.62 -16.28
N VAL A 468 17.17 24.18 -15.67
CA VAL A 468 16.91 24.32 -14.23
C VAL A 468 17.86 23.44 -13.44
N MET A 469 17.98 22.16 -13.78
CA MET A 469 18.86 21.22 -13.08
C MET A 469 20.32 21.66 -13.13
N MET A 470 20.80 22.16 -14.28
CA MET A 470 22.15 22.72 -14.41
C MET A 470 22.34 23.97 -13.53
N ALA A 471 21.37 24.87 -13.48
CA ALA A 471 21.44 26.10 -12.67
C ALA A 471 21.48 25.80 -11.16
N LEU A 472 20.86 24.71 -10.71
CA LEU A 472 20.88 24.27 -9.32
C LEU A 472 22.25 23.80 -8.85
N LYS A 473 23.14 23.38 -9.77
CA LYS A 473 24.45 22.78 -9.47
C LYS A 473 24.36 21.66 -8.41
N PRO A 474 23.68 20.53 -8.70
CA PRO A 474 23.44 19.46 -7.74
C PRO A 474 24.73 18.90 -7.10
N GLN A 475 25.86 19.00 -7.79
CA GLN A 475 27.19 18.61 -7.30
C GLN A 475 27.68 19.39 -6.06
N ASP A 476 27.13 20.57 -5.79
CA ASP A 476 27.54 21.41 -4.66
C ASP A 476 26.84 21.01 -3.35
N PHE A 477 25.91 20.06 -3.40
CA PHE A 477 25.17 19.56 -2.24
C PHE A 477 25.80 18.30 -1.67
N ASP A 478 25.59 18.05 -0.38
CA ASP A 478 26.01 16.79 0.26
C ASP A 478 25.04 15.65 -0.09
N SER A 479 23.74 15.97 -0.18
CA SER A 479 22.67 15.04 -0.49
C SER A 479 21.66 15.65 -1.45
N VAL A 480 21.16 14.85 -2.39
CA VAL A 480 20.06 15.20 -3.30
C VAL A 480 18.94 14.17 -3.09
N MET A 481 17.74 14.64 -2.76
CA MET A 481 16.55 13.82 -2.61
C MET A 481 15.53 14.13 -3.70
N LEU A 482 14.98 13.09 -4.30
CA LEU A 482 13.91 13.17 -5.28
C LEU A 482 12.65 12.56 -4.69
N PHE A 483 11.57 13.34 -4.68
CA PHE A 483 10.25 12.92 -4.23
C PHE A 483 9.26 12.97 -5.38
N SER A 484 8.35 12.00 -5.37
CA SER A 484 7.13 12.05 -6.19
C SER A 484 6.33 13.34 -5.89
N SER A 485 5.91 14.05 -6.94
CA SER A 485 5.26 15.36 -6.86
C SER A 485 3.74 15.25 -6.64
N ASP A 486 3.17 16.09 -5.77
CA ASP A 486 1.73 16.10 -5.44
C ASP A 486 0.83 16.95 -6.37
N ARG A 487 1.32 17.49 -7.49
CA ARG A 487 0.48 18.25 -8.44
C ARG A 487 0.44 17.68 -9.86
N LEU A 488 -0.79 17.30 -10.22
CA LEU A 488 -1.37 16.86 -11.49
C LEU A 488 -0.83 15.55 -12.04
N GLY A 489 -1.53 14.47 -11.70
CA GLY A 489 -1.37 13.14 -12.27
C GLY A 489 -1.82 12.01 -11.34
N SER A 490 -2.15 10.85 -11.89
CA SER A 490 -2.26 9.60 -11.12
C SER A 490 -0.90 9.28 -10.47
N GLY A 491 -0.85 8.32 -9.53
CA GLY A 491 0.42 7.91 -8.91
C GLY A 491 1.50 7.51 -9.93
N GLU A 492 1.11 7.02 -11.10
CA GLU A 492 2.00 6.67 -12.22
C GLU A 492 2.73 7.90 -12.80
N GLU A 493 2.02 9.02 -12.97
CA GLU A 493 2.60 10.25 -13.53
C GLU A 493 3.58 10.92 -12.56
N ALA A 494 3.32 10.82 -11.26
CA ALA A 494 4.20 11.35 -10.22
C ALA A 494 5.55 10.61 -10.17
N ASP A 495 5.55 9.28 -10.27
CA ASP A 495 6.77 8.48 -10.31
C ASP A 495 7.53 8.67 -11.64
N ALA A 496 6.83 8.80 -12.76
CA ALA A 496 7.45 9.08 -14.05
C ALA A 496 8.29 10.37 -14.02
N ARG A 497 7.80 11.42 -13.36
CA ARG A 497 8.56 12.68 -13.17
C ARG A 497 9.80 12.49 -12.30
N SER A 498 9.71 11.70 -11.23
CA SER A 498 10.87 11.36 -10.39
C SER A 498 11.93 10.59 -11.16
N ILE A 499 11.51 9.63 -12.00
CA ILE A 499 12.41 8.88 -12.88
C ILE A 499 13.09 9.81 -13.88
N VAL A 500 12.33 10.65 -14.61
CA VAL A 500 12.89 11.58 -15.60
C VAL A 500 13.87 12.55 -14.96
N ALA A 501 13.52 13.12 -13.80
CA ALA A 501 14.40 14.01 -13.05
C ALA A 501 15.68 13.29 -12.57
N PHE A 502 15.55 12.03 -12.14
CA PHE A 502 16.69 11.22 -11.75
C PHE A 502 17.61 10.93 -12.95
N MET A 503 17.06 10.54 -14.10
CA MET A 503 17.83 10.26 -15.31
C MET A 503 18.58 11.50 -15.79
N LEU A 504 17.93 12.68 -15.74
CA LEU A 504 18.56 13.96 -16.06
C LEU A 504 19.70 14.28 -15.06
N LEU A 505 19.45 14.12 -13.76
CA LEU A 505 20.46 14.32 -12.73
C LEU A 505 21.67 13.39 -12.94
N ASP A 506 21.42 12.10 -13.17
CA ASP A 506 22.47 11.11 -13.41
C ASP A 506 23.28 11.43 -14.67
N TYR A 507 22.61 11.79 -15.76
CA TYR A 507 23.25 12.24 -17.00
C TYR A 507 24.19 13.43 -16.77
N LEU A 508 23.73 14.48 -16.08
CA LEU A 508 24.54 15.67 -15.81
C LEU A 508 25.73 15.36 -14.89
N LEU A 509 25.53 14.54 -13.86
CA LEU A 509 26.60 14.13 -12.96
C LEU A 509 27.63 13.22 -13.64
N ALA A 510 27.22 12.41 -14.63
CA ALA A 510 28.12 11.57 -15.40
C ALA A 510 28.97 12.36 -16.41
N GLN A 511 28.46 13.48 -16.94
CA GLN A 511 29.21 14.33 -17.85
C GLN A 511 30.28 15.19 -17.17
N GLY A 512 30.03 15.59 -15.92
CA GLY A 512 30.95 16.45 -15.20
C GLY A 512 32.19 15.71 -14.68
N LYS A 513 33.36 16.33 -14.81
CA LYS A 513 34.58 15.91 -14.08
C LYS A 513 34.50 16.39 -12.62
N HIS A 514 33.53 15.88 -11.87
CA HIS A 514 33.34 16.25 -10.47
C HIS A 514 34.19 15.37 -9.56
N ALA A 515 34.89 15.99 -8.61
CA ALA A 515 35.74 15.28 -7.65
C ALA A 515 34.93 14.45 -6.63
N THR A 516 33.67 14.83 -6.38
CA THR A 516 32.75 14.15 -5.46
C THR A 516 31.34 14.16 -6.04
N ARG A 517 30.65 13.02 -5.96
CA ARG A 517 29.25 12.86 -6.36
C ARG A 517 28.39 13.02 -5.10
N PRO A 518 27.32 13.82 -5.12
CA PRO A 518 26.42 13.94 -3.97
C PRO A 518 25.78 12.59 -3.67
N HIS A 519 25.36 12.39 -2.43
CA HIS A 519 24.54 11.24 -2.07
C HIS A 519 23.13 11.41 -2.65
N ILE A 520 22.71 10.53 -3.56
CA ILE A 520 21.42 10.64 -4.24
C ILE A 520 20.44 9.63 -3.65
N MET A 521 19.26 10.11 -3.29
CA MET A 521 18.17 9.28 -2.80
C MET A 521 16.89 9.54 -3.60
N VAL A 522 16.28 8.48 -4.10
CA VAL A 522 15.05 8.52 -4.88
C VAL A 522 13.94 7.83 -4.09
N GLU A 523 12.88 8.57 -3.77
CA GLU A 523 11.65 8.00 -3.24
C GLU A 523 10.69 7.68 -4.39
N LEU A 524 10.17 6.47 -4.38
CA LEU A 524 9.19 5.98 -5.35
C LEU A 524 7.95 5.46 -4.63
N HIS A 525 6.80 5.59 -5.28
CA HIS A 525 5.57 5.02 -4.78
C HIS A 525 5.31 3.60 -5.30
N ASP A 526 5.58 3.32 -6.56
CA ASP A 526 5.38 2.02 -7.18
C ASP A 526 6.69 1.20 -7.20
N PRO A 527 6.71 -0.04 -6.67
CA PRO A 527 7.86 -0.92 -6.77
C PRO A 527 8.29 -1.26 -8.21
N SER A 528 7.37 -1.28 -9.18
CA SER A 528 7.67 -1.58 -10.58
C SER A 528 8.67 -0.59 -11.19
N ASN A 529 8.67 0.64 -10.68
CA ASN A 529 9.52 1.74 -11.12
C ASN A 529 10.95 1.66 -10.59
N ALA A 530 11.22 0.83 -9.56
CA ALA A 530 12.53 0.73 -8.95
C ALA A 530 13.62 0.25 -9.93
N ALA A 531 13.25 -0.57 -10.92
CA ALA A 531 14.15 -1.08 -11.94
C ALA A 531 14.76 0.03 -12.81
N TYR A 532 14.07 1.17 -13.00
CA TYR A 532 14.54 2.28 -13.84
C TYR A 532 15.54 3.20 -13.17
N VAL A 533 15.71 3.08 -11.85
CA VAL A 533 16.57 3.99 -11.08
C VAL A 533 17.73 3.29 -10.37
N ASN A 534 17.70 1.95 -10.26
CA ASN A 534 18.63 1.18 -9.42
C ASN A 534 19.99 0.85 -10.08
N HIS A 535 20.55 1.76 -10.90
CA HIS A 535 21.75 1.49 -11.70
C HIS A 535 22.93 2.46 -11.49
N SER A 536 22.79 3.52 -10.68
CA SER A 536 23.78 4.61 -10.63
C SER A 536 24.33 4.94 -9.23
N ASN A 537 24.60 3.91 -8.41
CA ASN A 537 25.22 4.07 -7.08
C ASN A 537 24.43 5.05 -6.18
N ASN A 538 23.11 5.00 -6.30
CA ASN A 538 22.10 5.79 -5.61
C ASN A 538 21.31 4.92 -4.64
N GLU A 539 20.60 5.56 -3.70
CA GLU A 539 19.68 4.89 -2.80
C GLU A 539 18.25 5.04 -3.31
N VAL A 540 17.52 3.93 -3.35
CA VAL A 540 16.11 3.89 -3.76
C VAL A 540 15.29 3.42 -2.58
N LEU A 541 14.25 4.18 -2.24
CA LEU A 541 13.29 3.83 -1.20
C LEU A 541 11.88 3.76 -1.80
N VAL A 542 11.32 2.56 -1.85
CA VAL A 542 9.92 2.37 -2.29
C VAL A 542 9.03 2.49 -1.06
N SER A 543 8.40 3.66 -0.87
CA SER A 543 7.72 3.99 0.38
C SER A 543 6.50 3.10 0.65
N SER A 544 5.76 2.73 -0.39
CA SER A 544 4.59 1.85 -0.30
C SER A 544 4.97 0.47 0.23
N VAL A 545 6.07 -0.12 -0.23
CA VAL A 545 6.50 -1.47 0.17
C VAL A 545 6.97 -1.48 1.62
N VAL A 546 7.77 -0.48 2.04
CA VAL A 546 8.22 -0.35 3.43
C VAL A 546 7.03 -0.30 4.39
N VAL A 547 6.05 0.56 4.09
CA VAL A 547 4.86 0.70 4.92
C VAL A 547 4.01 -0.57 4.90
N SER A 548 3.87 -1.20 3.75
CA SER A 548 3.11 -2.45 3.58
C SER A 548 3.70 -3.60 4.39
N HIS A 549 5.02 -3.75 4.37
CA HIS A 549 5.71 -4.76 5.17
C HIS A 549 5.50 -4.51 6.66
N VAL A 550 5.66 -3.27 7.13
CA VAL A 550 5.38 -2.90 8.53
C VAL A 550 3.92 -3.18 8.90
N LEU A 551 2.94 -2.85 8.05
CA LEU A 551 1.52 -3.13 8.30
C LEU A 551 1.25 -4.63 8.45
N ALA A 552 1.78 -5.45 7.54
CA ALA A 552 1.60 -6.89 7.58
C ALA A 552 2.27 -7.53 8.81
N GLN A 553 3.52 -7.16 9.11
CA GLN A 553 4.25 -7.65 10.27
C GLN A 553 3.57 -7.27 11.59
N VAL A 554 3.05 -6.04 11.70
CA VAL A 554 2.29 -5.59 12.88
C VAL A 554 0.91 -6.26 12.98
N ALA A 555 0.29 -6.60 11.84
CA ALA A 555 -0.95 -7.37 11.81
C ALA A 555 -0.78 -8.79 12.38
N VAL A 556 0.38 -9.41 12.12
CA VAL A 556 0.75 -10.71 12.69
C VAL A 556 1.22 -10.57 14.15
N TYR A 557 2.18 -9.67 14.39
CA TYR A 557 2.83 -9.43 15.67
C TYR A 557 2.70 -7.95 16.09
N PRO A 558 1.64 -7.57 16.83
CA PRO A 558 1.37 -6.18 17.20
C PRO A 558 2.52 -5.48 17.94
N GLN A 559 3.25 -6.24 18.75
CA GLN A 559 4.40 -5.76 19.51
C GLN A 559 5.52 -5.22 18.61
N LEU A 560 5.59 -5.62 17.34
CA LEU A 560 6.57 -5.07 16.39
C LEU A 560 6.33 -3.61 16.03
N ARG A 561 5.15 -3.03 16.32
CA ARG A 561 4.90 -1.60 16.09
C ARG A 561 5.93 -0.74 16.82
N VAL A 562 6.16 -1.02 18.10
CA VAL A 562 7.11 -0.29 18.95
C VAL A 562 8.55 -0.57 18.53
N VAL A 563 8.83 -1.79 18.09
CA VAL A 563 10.15 -2.17 17.56
C VAL A 563 10.51 -1.31 16.34
N TYR A 564 9.65 -1.24 15.33
CA TYR A 564 9.91 -0.41 14.14
C TYR A 564 9.96 1.09 14.48
N GLU A 565 9.11 1.55 15.41
CA GLU A 565 9.15 2.93 15.88
C GLU A 565 10.49 3.29 16.52
N GLN A 566 11.03 2.43 17.39
CA GLN A 566 12.35 2.61 18.02
C GLN A 566 13.49 2.51 16.99
N LEU A 567 13.50 1.44 16.17
CA LEU A 567 14.56 1.20 15.18
C LEU A 567 14.81 2.40 14.27
N LEU A 568 13.72 3.07 13.89
CA LEU A 568 13.74 4.22 12.98
C LEU A 568 13.80 5.56 13.71
N SER A 569 13.54 5.61 15.01
CA SER A 569 13.67 6.81 15.86
C SER A 569 15.10 7.36 15.90
N ALA A 570 15.22 8.65 16.21
CA ALA A 570 16.50 9.29 16.54
C ALA A 570 16.96 9.00 17.98
N ASP A 571 15.99 8.72 18.86
CA ASP A 571 16.16 8.48 20.29
C ASP A 571 15.88 7.01 20.64
N GLY A 572 16.63 6.49 21.61
CA GLY A 572 16.53 5.10 22.03
C GLY A 572 17.42 4.16 21.22
N ALA A 573 17.04 2.88 21.20
CA ALA A 573 17.74 1.88 20.42
C ALA A 573 17.49 2.07 18.92
N ARG A 574 18.51 1.88 18.09
CA ARG A 574 18.47 2.29 16.69
C ARG A 574 19.26 1.35 15.79
N MET A 575 18.81 1.20 14.55
CA MET A 575 19.63 0.59 13.50
C MET A 575 20.78 1.53 13.14
N ALA A 576 22.03 1.10 13.14
CA ALA A 576 23.18 1.92 12.82
C ALA A 576 24.18 1.18 11.95
N LEU A 577 25.01 1.94 11.24
CA LEU A 577 26.15 1.38 10.52
C LEU A 577 27.41 1.49 11.38
N ARG A 578 28.26 0.48 11.29
CA ARG A 578 29.60 0.42 11.87
C ARG A 578 30.60 -0.06 10.81
N PHE A 579 31.85 0.31 10.99
CA PHE A 579 32.95 -0.08 10.11
C PHE A 579 34.04 -0.78 10.90
N LEU A 580 34.90 -1.50 10.20
CA LEU A 580 35.99 -2.23 10.81
C LEU A 580 37.27 -1.37 10.85
N PRO A 581 37.93 -1.25 12.02
CA PRO A 581 39.25 -0.63 12.11
C PRO A 581 40.27 -1.44 11.32
N GLU A 582 41.38 -0.81 10.92
CA GLU A 582 42.40 -1.39 10.02
C GLU A 582 42.87 -2.79 10.46
N LYS A 583 43.06 -3.01 11.76
CA LYS A 583 43.49 -4.30 12.33
C LYS A 583 42.47 -5.43 12.17
N LEU A 584 41.20 -5.12 11.92
CA LEU A 584 40.13 -6.09 11.69
C LEU A 584 39.76 -6.24 10.21
N GLN A 585 40.44 -5.54 9.30
CA GLN A 585 40.25 -5.64 7.85
C GLN A 585 40.97 -6.90 7.30
N ARG A 586 40.47 -8.06 7.73
CA ARG A 586 40.95 -9.39 7.36
C ARG A 586 39.77 -10.32 7.13
N THR A 587 40.04 -11.55 6.73
CA THR A 587 39.01 -12.60 6.82
C THR A 587 38.64 -12.79 8.30
N ILE A 588 37.37 -12.51 8.61
CA ILE A 588 36.82 -12.54 9.97
C ILE A 588 35.49 -13.28 9.96
N SER A 589 35.25 -14.09 11.00
CA SER A 589 34.00 -14.83 11.12
C SER A 589 32.86 -13.93 11.61
N VAL A 590 31.64 -14.23 11.20
CA VAL A 590 30.44 -13.57 11.74
C VAL A 590 30.34 -13.76 13.26
N ALA A 591 30.74 -14.93 13.77
CA ALA A 591 30.81 -15.16 15.22
C ALA A 591 31.73 -14.16 15.93
N GLU A 592 32.93 -13.88 15.40
CA GLU A 592 33.83 -12.85 15.93
C GLU A 592 33.17 -11.46 15.87
N LEU A 593 32.58 -11.08 14.73
CA LEU A 593 31.92 -9.77 14.57
C LEU A 593 30.75 -9.58 15.53
N ARG A 594 29.99 -10.64 15.82
CA ARG A 594 28.91 -10.61 16.82
C ARG A 594 29.44 -10.27 18.21
N GLU A 595 30.59 -10.81 18.61
CA GLU A 595 31.23 -10.50 19.90
C GLU A 595 31.72 -9.04 19.96
N TYR A 596 32.29 -8.51 18.87
CA TYR A 596 32.66 -7.08 18.78
C TYR A 596 31.43 -6.17 18.96
N ALA A 597 30.32 -6.48 18.29
CA ALA A 597 29.08 -5.71 18.46
C ALA A 597 28.52 -5.85 19.89
N PHE A 598 28.49 -7.06 20.43
CA PHE A 598 27.96 -7.34 21.77
C PHE A 598 28.73 -6.61 22.88
N ALA A 599 30.06 -6.54 22.77
CA ALA A 599 30.92 -5.79 23.69
C ALA A 599 30.59 -4.28 23.71
N GLU A 600 30.03 -3.74 22.63
CA GLU A 600 29.58 -2.35 22.51
C GLU A 600 28.07 -2.17 22.72
N ARG A 601 27.40 -3.10 23.42
CA ARG A 601 25.93 -3.10 23.63
C ARG A 601 25.15 -2.96 22.33
N SER A 602 25.63 -3.64 21.30
CA SER A 602 25.00 -3.67 20.00
C SER A 602 24.78 -5.12 19.57
N VAL A 603 23.76 -5.35 18.74
CA VAL A 603 23.50 -6.65 18.12
C VAL A 603 23.84 -6.54 16.65
N LEU A 604 24.72 -7.40 16.15
CA LEU A 604 25.01 -7.47 14.72
C LEU A 604 23.79 -8.09 14.00
N LEU A 605 23.08 -7.29 13.21
CA LEU A 605 21.96 -7.76 12.39
C LEU A 605 22.45 -8.35 11.07
N GLY A 606 23.52 -7.81 10.53
CA GLY A 606 24.01 -8.18 9.20
C GLY A 606 25.21 -7.36 8.75
N TYR A 607 25.55 -7.48 7.48
CA TYR A 607 26.60 -6.68 6.84
C TYR A 607 26.25 -6.39 5.38
N GLN A 608 26.91 -5.39 4.82
CA GLN A 608 26.85 -5.06 3.40
C GLN A 608 28.23 -4.58 2.93
N GLU A 609 28.57 -4.93 1.68
CA GLU A 609 29.73 -4.39 0.97
C GLU A 609 29.27 -3.30 -0.01
N ALA A 610 30.19 -2.40 -0.37
CA ALA A 610 29.85 -1.31 -1.28
C ALA A 610 29.46 -1.86 -2.67
N GLY A 611 28.19 -1.68 -3.06
CA GLY A 611 27.64 -2.15 -4.34
C GLY A 611 26.98 -3.53 -4.28
N ASP A 612 27.08 -4.23 -3.15
CA ASP A 612 26.42 -5.52 -2.92
C ASP A 612 25.12 -5.35 -2.13
N LYS A 613 24.22 -6.32 -2.26
CA LYS A 613 23.03 -6.40 -1.40
C LYS A 613 23.43 -6.67 0.04
N ALA A 614 22.73 -6.03 0.98
CA ALA A 614 22.88 -6.33 2.39
C ALA A 614 22.42 -7.76 2.70
N VAL A 615 23.10 -8.39 3.65
CA VAL A 615 22.79 -9.74 4.14
C VAL A 615 22.46 -9.67 5.62
N LEU A 616 21.24 -10.04 5.97
CA LEU A 616 20.73 -10.09 7.34
C LEU A 616 20.78 -11.52 7.91
N ASN A 617 20.96 -11.60 9.23
CA ASN A 617 21.12 -12.85 9.99
C ASN A 617 22.10 -13.85 9.33
N PRO A 618 23.32 -13.43 8.95
CA PRO A 618 24.26 -14.35 8.33
C PRO A 618 24.66 -15.46 9.32
N SER A 619 24.89 -16.67 8.80
CA SER A 619 25.34 -17.80 9.61
C SER A 619 26.61 -17.45 10.39
N VAL A 620 26.66 -17.85 11.67
CA VAL A 620 27.83 -17.62 12.54
C VAL A 620 29.14 -18.21 11.99
N LYS A 621 29.04 -19.21 11.10
CA LYS A 621 30.17 -19.87 10.45
C LYS A 621 30.67 -19.13 9.21
N THR A 622 29.89 -18.18 8.69
CA THR A 622 30.25 -17.40 7.50
C THR A 622 31.51 -16.60 7.77
N GLN A 623 32.44 -16.63 6.81
CA GLN A 623 33.67 -15.86 6.82
C GLN A 623 33.52 -14.70 5.85
N ILE A 624 33.81 -13.49 6.32
CA ILE A 624 33.70 -12.26 5.52
C ILE A 624 35.11 -11.76 5.27
N LYS A 625 35.43 -11.47 4.00
CA LYS A 625 36.68 -10.81 3.64
C LYS A 625 36.52 -9.31 3.87
N ALA A 626 36.66 -8.89 5.13
CA ALA A 626 36.40 -7.52 5.52
C ALA A 626 37.42 -6.53 4.94
N SER A 627 36.93 -5.36 4.58
CA SER A 627 37.67 -4.21 4.07
C SER A 627 37.25 -2.94 4.83
N ALA A 628 37.91 -1.82 4.54
CA ALA A 628 37.50 -0.50 5.05
C ALA A 628 36.08 -0.08 4.59
N LYS A 629 35.54 -0.71 3.53
CA LYS A 629 34.21 -0.43 2.97
C LYS A 629 33.13 -1.35 3.50
N THR A 630 33.48 -2.42 4.22
CA THR A 630 32.50 -3.32 4.84
C THR A 630 31.70 -2.56 5.89
N GLN A 631 30.40 -2.48 5.68
CA GLN A 631 29.46 -1.86 6.59
C GLN A 631 28.77 -2.95 7.40
N LEU A 632 28.94 -2.92 8.71
CA LEU A 632 28.20 -3.75 9.65
C LEU A 632 26.89 -3.05 10.00
N ILE A 633 25.79 -3.78 9.85
CA ILE A 633 24.45 -3.33 10.22
C ILE A 633 24.22 -3.81 11.65
N VAL A 634 24.13 -2.86 12.58
CA VAL A 634 23.97 -3.16 14.00
C VAL A 634 22.70 -2.54 14.56
N LEU A 635 22.06 -3.23 15.49
CA LEU A 635 21.08 -2.66 16.39
C LEU A 635 21.82 -2.17 17.63
N GLN A 636 21.93 -0.85 17.77
CA GLN A 636 22.58 -0.22 18.91
C GLN A 636 21.55 -0.01 20.03
N GLY A 637 21.82 -0.52 21.22
CA GLY A 637 21.02 -0.27 22.43
C GLY A 637 21.24 1.12 23.02
N VAL A 638 20.48 1.43 24.08
CA VAL A 638 20.57 2.71 24.82
C VAL A 638 21.74 2.71 25.80
#